data_AF-A0A535MFB6-F1
#
_entry.id   AF-A0A535MFB6-F1
#
_cell.length_a   1.000
_cell.length_b   1.000
_cell.length_c   1.000
_cell.angle_alpha   90.00
_cell.angle_beta   90.00
_cell.angle_gamma   90.00
#
_symmetry.space_group_name_H-M   'P 1'
#
loop_
_entity.id
_entity.type
_entity.pdbx_description
1 polymer ?
#
loop_
_entity_poly.entity_id
_entity_poly.type
_entity_poly.pdbx_seq_one_letter_code
_entity_poly.pdbx_strand_id
1 'polypeptide(L)'
;MSHADDLTPRWFDRRADGFRHAVAGGLWLAPLIYLTNARFGPGWYGKVVSADPNRLLRWAASTGIPARGLEAKSIPDVDSGPRTARRRVPAYHIDLWGPRLALAYDAKYLARVEGRG
;
A
#
# COMPACT_ATOMS: atom_id res chain seq x y z
N MET A 1 12.80 -9.61 -22.19
CA MET A 1 12.43 -10.72 -21.28
C MET A 1 11.42 -10.19 -20.29
N SER A 2 10.15 -10.51 -20.52
CA SER A 2 9.04 -10.20 -19.64
C SER A 2 9.29 -10.85 -18.28
N HIS A 3 9.69 -10.06 -17.29
CA HIS A 3 9.48 -10.47 -15.90
C HIS A 3 7.99 -10.75 -15.81
N ALA A 4 7.60 -11.98 -15.50
CA ALA A 4 6.26 -12.22 -14.98
C ALA A 4 6.10 -11.19 -13.85
N ASP A 5 5.24 -10.21 -14.06
CA ASP A 5 5.11 -9.07 -13.15
C ASP A 5 4.75 -9.64 -11.78
N ASP A 6 5.69 -9.62 -10.85
CA ASP A 6 5.41 -9.99 -9.47
C ASP A 6 4.41 -8.97 -8.93
N LEU A 7 3.14 -9.40 -8.89
CA LEU A 7 2.02 -8.61 -8.38
C LEU A 7 1.86 -8.78 -6.86
N THR A 8 2.82 -9.37 -6.17
CA THR A 8 2.75 -9.57 -4.71
C THR A 8 3.10 -8.26 -4.00
N PRO A 9 2.18 -7.65 -3.24
CA PRO A 9 2.52 -6.51 -2.40
C PRO A 9 3.54 -6.91 -1.33
N ARG A 10 4.57 -6.10 -1.14
CA ARG A 10 5.68 -6.40 -0.22
C ARG A 10 5.64 -5.53 1.02
N TRP A 11 5.80 -6.17 2.17
CA TRP A 11 6.01 -5.50 3.46
C TRP A 11 7.48 -5.14 3.66
N PHE A 12 7.73 -4.06 4.40
CA PHE A 12 9.08 -3.64 4.81
C PHE A 12 9.06 -3.17 6.27
N ASP A 13 10.09 -3.52 7.04
CA ASP A 13 10.22 -3.10 8.44
C ASP A 13 10.41 -1.59 8.58
N ARG A 14 11.13 -0.98 7.63
CA ARG A 14 11.34 0.47 7.59
C ARG A 14 10.46 1.08 6.52
N ARG A 15 9.70 2.10 6.94
CA ARG A 15 8.86 2.89 6.02
C ARG A 15 9.63 3.51 4.85
N ALA A 16 10.91 3.85 5.05
CA ALA A 16 11.77 4.37 3.99
C ALA A 16 11.96 3.37 2.86
N ASP A 17 12.15 2.08 3.17
CA ASP A 17 12.35 1.04 2.16
C ASP A 17 11.08 0.77 1.36
N GLY A 18 9.93 0.83 2.03
CA GLY A 18 8.63 0.81 1.36
C GLY A 18 8.44 1.98 0.39
N PHE A 19 8.85 3.19 0.77
CA PHE A 19 8.84 4.33 -0.16
C PHE A 19 9.75 4.11 -1.36
N ARG A 20 11.00 3.67 -1.16
CA ARG A 20 11.92 3.36 -2.27
C ARG A 20 11.31 2.35 -3.23
N HIS A 21 10.75 1.28 -2.68
CA HIS A 21 10.12 0.23 -3.47
C HIS A 21 8.94 0.77 -4.29
N ALA A 22 8.04 1.55 -3.66
CA ALA A 22 6.90 2.14 -4.34
C ALA A 22 7.32 3.15 -5.43
N VAL A 23 8.32 4.00 -5.15
CA VAL A 23 8.88 4.97 -6.11
C VAL A 23 9.47 4.26 -7.33
N ALA A 24 10.12 3.11 -7.14
CA ALA A 24 10.63 2.26 -8.22
C ALA A 24 9.53 1.48 -8.99
N GLY A 25 8.25 1.74 -8.72
CA GLY A 25 7.12 1.04 -9.35
C GLY A 25 6.79 -0.32 -8.73
N GLY A 26 7.36 -0.64 -7.57
CA GLY A 26 6.98 -1.81 -6.77
C GLY A 26 5.62 -1.63 -6.08
N LEU A 27 5.03 -2.74 -5.63
CA LEU A 27 3.79 -2.73 -4.83
C LEU A 27 4.16 -2.78 -3.35
N TRP A 28 4.09 -1.63 -2.68
CA TRP A 28 4.37 -1.56 -1.25
C TRP A 28 3.11 -1.78 -0.42
N LEU A 29 3.12 -2.81 0.42
CA LEU A 29 2.14 -3.03 1.48
C LEU A 29 2.48 -2.17 2.70
N ALA A 30 1.73 -1.08 2.90
CA ALA A 30 2.01 -0.13 3.98
C ALA A 30 1.64 -0.71 5.37
N PRO A 31 2.24 -0.20 6.46
CA PRO A 31 1.82 -0.53 7.82
C PRO A 31 0.34 -0.31 8.08
N LEU A 32 -0.29 -1.25 8.80
CA LEU A 32 -1.65 -1.07 9.29
C LEU A 32 -1.71 0.08 10.29
N ILE A 33 -2.80 0.83 10.22
CA ILE A 33 -3.11 1.92 11.14
C ILE A 33 -4.51 1.65 11.69
N TYR A 34 -4.65 1.67 13.01
CA TYR A 34 -5.99 1.65 13.61
C TYR A 34 -6.56 3.06 13.54
N LEU A 35 -7.72 3.21 12.91
CA LEU A 35 -8.44 4.48 12.85
C LEU A 35 -9.64 4.39 13.81
N THR A 36 -9.70 5.30 14.79
CA THR A 36 -10.81 5.38 15.75
C THR A 36 -12.04 6.09 15.16
N ASN A 37 -11.84 6.92 14.13
CA ASN A 37 -12.90 7.63 13.43
C ASN A 37 -12.64 7.56 11.92
N ALA A 38 -13.23 6.56 11.27
CA ALA A 38 -13.15 6.37 9.82
C ALA A 38 -14.54 6.23 9.20
N ARG A 39 -14.61 6.36 7.87
CA ARG A 39 -15.85 6.30 7.08
C ARG A 39 -16.71 5.06 7.35
N PHE A 40 -16.09 3.95 7.76
CA PHE A 40 -16.75 2.67 8.00
C PHE A 40 -16.73 2.24 9.48
N GLY A 41 -16.57 3.20 10.40
CA GLY A 41 -16.41 2.93 11.84
C GLY A 41 -14.95 2.72 12.25
N PRO A 42 -14.68 2.46 13.54
CA PRO A 42 -13.33 2.18 14.01
C PRO A 42 -12.80 0.84 13.48
N GLY A 43 -11.49 0.74 13.25
CA GLY A 43 -10.87 -0.49 12.78
C GLY A 43 -9.51 -0.33 12.12
N TRP A 44 -8.94 -1.46 11.71
CA TRP A 44 -7.66 -1.50 11.02
C TRP A 44 -7.81 -1.08 9.55
N TYR A 45 -6.89 -0.23 9.13
CA TYR A 45 -6.76 0.31 7.79
C TYR A 45 -5.39 -0.01 7.22
N GLY A 46 -5.38 -0.49 5.98
CA GLY A 46 -4.17 -0.78 5.23
C GLY A 46 -4.24 -0.19 3.83
N LYS A 47 -3.13 -0.26 3.11
CA LYS A 47 -3.09 0.13 1.70
C LYS A 47 -1.92 -0.47 0.96
N VAL A 48 -2.11 -0.64 -0.35
CA VAL A 48 -1.03 -0.94 -1.29
C VAL A 48 -0.72 0.32 -2.08
N VAL A 49 0.56 0.67 -2.20
CA VAL A 49 1.04 1.93 -2.78
C VAL A 49 2.06 1.66 -3.88
N SER A 50 1.96 2.38 -5.00
CA SER A 50 2.95 2.34 -6.08
C SER A 50 3.00 3.64 -6.88
N ALA A 51 4.17 3.96 -7.44
CA ALA A 51 4.31 4.97 -8.48
C ALA A 51 3.94 4.44 -9.88
N ASP A 52 3.80 3.12 -10.05
CA ASP A 52 3.30 2.50 -11.28
C ASP A 52 1.78 2.23 -11.16
N PRO A 53 0.90 3.10 -11.72
CA PRO A 53 -0.54 2.89 -11.66
C PRO A 53 -0.97 1.61 -12.39
N ASN A 54 -0.29 1.23 -13.46
CA ASN A 54 -0.67 0.06 -14.25
C ASN A 54 -0.41 -1.21 -13.47
N ARG A 55 0.71 -1.31 -12.76
CA ARG A 55 0.98 -2.46 -11.89
C ARG A 55 -0.02 -2.54 -10.73
N LEU A 56 -0.36 -1.41 -10.12
CA LEU A 56 -1.36 -1.37 -9.04
C LEU A 56 -2.76 -1.77 -9.53
N LEU A 57 -3.16 -1.35 -10.74
CA LEU A 57 -4.41 -1.77 -11.38
C LEU A 57 -4.42 -3.26 -11.74
N ARG A 58 -3.29 -3.82 -12.22
CA ARG A 58 -3.17 -5.27 -12.48
C ARG A 58 -3.36 -6.07 -11.20
N TRP A 59 -2.73 -5.66 -10.10
CA TRP A 59 -2.94 -6.29 -8.80
C TRP A 59 -4.40 -6.16 -8.31
N ALA A 60 -5.00 -4.97 -8.45
CA ALA A 60 -6.41 -4.74 -8.10
C ALA A 60 -7.35 -5.69 -8.86
N ALA A 61 -7.15 -5.81 -10.18
CA ALA A 61 -7.93 -6.73 -11.02
C ALA A 61 -7.77 -8.19 -10.57
N SER A 62 -6.55 -8.61 -10.21
CA SER A 62 -6.28 -9.98 -9.73
C SER A 62 -6.96 -10.33 -8.39
N THR A 63 -7.35 -9.32 -7.60
CA THR A 63 -7.98 -9.46 -6.29
C THR A 63 -9.47 -9.12 -6.30
N GLY A 64 -10.03 -8.75 -7.47
CA GLY A 64 -11.42 -8.32 -7.61
C GLY A 64 -11.71 -6.91 -7.09
N ILE A 65 -10.69 -6.10 -6.83
CA ILE A 65 -10.86 -4.70 -6.46
C ILE A 65 -11.15 -3.88 -7.73
N PRO A 66 -12.23 -3.09 -7.78
CA PRO A 66 -12.55 -2.29 -8.96
C PRO A 66 -11.56 -1.15 -9.14
N ALA A 67 -11.25 -0.80 -10.40
CA ALA A 67 -10.30 0.27 -10.75
C ALA A 67 -10.61 1.64 -10.10
N ARG A 68 -11.89 1.92 -9.83
CA ARG A 68 -12.32 3.14 -9.11
C ARG A 68 -11.83 3.25 -7.66
N GLY A 69 -11.27 2.16 -7.11
CA GLY A 69 -10.61 2.17 -5.80
C GLY A 69 -9.17 2.69 -5.83
N LEU A 70 -8.64 3.00 -7.01
CA LEU A 70 -7.34 3.65 -7.18
C LEU A 70 -7.47 5.14 -6.85
N GLU A 71 -6.71 5.60 -5.88
CA GLU A 71 -6.66 7.01 -5.50
C GLU A 71 -5.30 7.61 -5.83
N ALA A 72 -5.31 8.77 -6.47
CA ALA A 72 -4.09 9.51 -6.78
C ALA A 72 -3.52 10.18 -5.52
N LYS A 73 -2.20 10.07 -5.36
CA LYS A 73 -1.45 10.72 -4.28
C LYS A 73 -0.05 11.07 -4.78
N SER A 74 0.74 11.66 -3.91
CA SER A 74 2.17 11.79 -4.14
C SER A 74 2.92 11.34 -2.90
N ILE A 75 4.01 10.60 -3.11
CA ILE A 75 4.86 10.03 -2.07
C ILE A 75 6.23 10.70 -2.09
N PRO A 76 6.92 10.81 -0.95
CA PRO A 76 8.29 11.32 -0.92
C PRO A 76 9.24 10.33 -1.59
N ASP A 77 10.11 10.85 -2.44
CA ASP A 77 11.32 10.16 -2.87
C ASP A 77 12.36 10.30 -1.76
N VAL A 78 12.56 9.22 -0.99
CA VAL A 78 13.37 9.26 0.23
C VAL A 78 14.86 9.41 -0.02
N ASP A 79 15.31 9.13 -1.26
CA ASP A 79 16.71 9.21 -1.68
C ASP A 79 17.03 10.54 -2.37
N SER A 80 16.02 11.37 -2.66
CA SER A 80 16.20 12.70 -3.27
C SER A 80 16.83 13.76 -2.35
N GLY A 81 17.01 13.47 -1.05
CA GLY A 81 17.65 14.38 -0.11
C GLY A 81 17.07 14.38 1.31
N PRO A 82 17.39 15.43 2.11
CA PRO A 82 16.95 15.56 3.49
C PRO A 82 15.43 15.57 3.63
N ARG A 83 14.91 15.07 4.75
CA ARG A 83 13.45 14.88 4.99
C ARG A 83 12.60 16.12 4.69
N THR A 84 13.09 17.31 4.99
CA THR A 84 12.40 18.60 4.80
C THR A 84 12.37 19.08 3.35
N ALA A 85 13.21 18.52 2.47
CA ALA A 85 13.38 18.95 1.10
C ALA A 85 13.21 17.82 0.06
N ARG A 86 12.68 16.66 0.48
CA ARG A 86 12.46 15.51 -0.42
C ARG A 86 11.52 15.90 -1.56
N ARG A 87 11.94 15.57 -2.79
CA ARG A 87 11.08 15.59 -3.96
C ARG A 87 9.86 14.69 -3.71
N ARG A 88 8.70 15.13 -4.19
CA ARG A 88 7.48 14.29 -4.21
C ARG A 88 7.25 13.77 -5.61
N VAL A 89 6.95 12.48 -5.72
CA VAL A 89 6.63 11.83 -7.01
C VAL A 89 5.14 11.50 -7.08
N PRO A 90 4.51 11.59 -8.25
CA PRO A 90 3.17 11.06 -8.47
C PRO A 90 3.12 9.58 -8.12
N ALA A 91 2.06 9.16 -7.43
CA ALA A 91 1.83 7.79 -7.03
C ALA A 91 0.34 7.53 -6.81
N TYR A 92 0.01 6.27 -6.55
CA TYR A 92 -1.36 5.83 -6.35
C TYR A 92 -1.42 4.87 -5.18
N HIS A 93 -2.57 4.82 -4.52
CA HIS A 93 -2.84 3.80 -3.51
C HIS A 93 -4.21 3.16 -3.72
N ILE A 94 -4.36 1.97 -3.16
CA ILE A 94 -5.66 1.32 -2.96
C ILE A 94 -5.82 1.10 -1.47
N ASP A 95 -6.92 1.62 -0.94
CA ASP A 95 -7.26 1.52 0.46
C ASP A 95 -7.94 0.19 0.78
N LEU A 96 -7.48 -0.44 1.86
CA LEU A 96 -7.96 -1.72 2.34
C LEU A 96 -8.55 -1.55 3.74
N TRP A 97 -9.74 -2.09 3.94
CA TRP A 97 -10.47 -2.04 5.19
C TRP A 97 -11.29 -3.31 5.38
N GLY A 98 -11.49 -3.72 6.63
CA GLY A 98 -12.30 -4.88 6.99
C GLY A 98 -11.84 -6.14 6.23
N PRO A 99 -12.76 -6.91 5.62
CA PRO A 99 -12.39 -8.14 4.89
C PRO A 99 -11.39 -7.94 3.75
N ARG A 100 -11.28 -6.73 3.17
CA ARG A 100 -10.32 -6.46 2.09
C ARG A 100 -8.87 -6.45 2.55
N LEU A 101 -8.62 -6.35 3.86
CA LEU A 101 -7.26 -6.51 4.40
C LEU A 101 -6.68 -7.89 4.06
N ALA A 102 -7.51 -8.93 4.06
CA ALA A 102 -7.08 -10.30 3.75
C ALA A 102 -6.64 -10.49 2.28
N LEU A 103 -6.88 -9.51 1.40
CA LEU A 103 -6.40 -9.56 0.01
C LEU A 103 -4.90 -9.27 -0.12
N ALA A 104 -4.27 -8.72 0.93
CA ALA A 104 -2.87 -8.32 0.89
C ALA A 104 -2.08 -8.68 2.16
N TYR A 105 -2.72 -8.67 3.33
CA TYR A 105 -2.07 -8.97 4.60
C TYR A 105 -2.22 -10.44 4.97
N ASP A 106 -1.15 -11.02 5.51
CA ASP A 106 -1.14 -12.37 6.03
C ASP A 106 -2.15 -12.55 7.19
N ALA A 107 -2.86 -13.69 7.19
CA ALA A 107 -3.91 -13.97 8.15
C ALA A 107 -3.39 -14.03 9.60
N LYS A 108 -2.17 -14.54 9.84
CA LYS A 108 -1.58 -14.57 11.19
C LYS A 108 -1.24 -13.16 11.66
N TYR A 109 -0.80 -12.30 10.75
CA TYR A 109 -0.58 -10.88 11.05
C TYR A 109 -1.90 -10.17 11.40
N LEU A 110 -2.96 -10.39 10.63
CA LEU A 110 -4.29 -9.83 10.90
C LEU A 110 -4.83 -10.27 12.27
N ALA A 111 -4.77 -11.57 12.58
CA ALA A 111 -5.20 -12.08 13.88
C ALA A 111 -4.42 -11.45 15.05
N ARG A 112 -3.13 -11.15 14.87
CA ARG A 112 -2.31 -10.50 15.90
C ARG A 112 -2.73 -9.05 16.17
N VAL A 113 -3.18 -8.32 15.14
CA VAL A 113 -3.56 -6.91 15.28
C VAL A 113 -5.02 -6.77 15.74
N GLU A 114 -5.92 -7.68 15.37
CA GLU A 114 -7.30 -7.70 15.87
C GLU A 114 -7.37 -7.81 17.40
N GLY A 115 -6.49 -8.60 18.02
CA GLY A 115 -6.41 -8.69 19.49
C GLY A 115 -5.84 -7.45 20.19
N ARG A 116 -5.51 -6.37 19.46
CA ARG A 116 -4.93 -5.12 19.98
C ARG A 116 -5.77 -3.87 19.65
N GLY A 117 -6.84 -4.03 18.87
CA GLY A 117 -7.71 -2.94 18.43
C GLY A 117 -8.91 -2.73 19.35
#